data_AF-A0A942WEN3-F1
#
_entry.id   AF-A0A942WEN3-F1
#
_cell.length_a   1.000
_cell.length_b   1.000
_cell.length_c   1.000
_cell.angle_alpha   90.00
_cell.angle_beta   90.00
_cell.angle_gamma   90.00
#
_symmetry.space_group_name_H-M   'P 1'
#
loop_
_entity.id
_entity.type
_entity.pdbx_description
1 polymer ?
#
loop_
_entity_poly.entity_id
_entity_poly.type
_entity_poly.pdbx_seq_one_letter_code
_entity_poly.pdbx_strand_id
1 'polypeptide(L)'
;MTELSRFQKDVEVAATALEMRAENEDAKEEAIHLYRKFGSTKQEPLRLAVALRGYFLEEGVEEEERAHYGAYLKKRIRPAVERLILEDDWEKIEKLYENEWFGEQELEVFLKLAEEWRRPAALMGLLHLKKANYGFKEKEFEL
;
A
#
# COMPACT_ATOMS: atom_id res chain seq x y z
N MET A 1 6.36 2.86 20.83
CA MET A 1 5.88 3.27 19.50
C MET A 1 7.08 3.17 18.58
N THR A 2 7.08 2.22 17.65
CA THR A 2 8.19 2.04 16.71
C THR A 2 8.22 3.26 15.80
N GLU A 3 9.34 3.99 15.76
CA GLU A 3 9.45 5.15 14.88
C GLU A 3 9.43 4.72 13.41
N LEU A 4 8.72 5.47 12.57
CA LEU A 4 8.75 5.25 11.13
C LEU A 4 10.18 5.39 10.59
N SER A 5 10.53 4.48 9.70
CA SER A 5 11.79 4.56 8.97
C SER A 5 11.85 5.85 8.15
N ARG A 6 13.07 6.33 7.85
CA ARG A 6 13.27 7.48 6.96
C ARG A 6 12.58 7.29 5.61
N PHE A 7 12.63 6.08 5.06
CA PHE A 7 11.98 5.77 3.80
C PHE A 7 10.46 5.96 3.88
N GLN A 8 9.81 5.44 4.92
CA GLN A 8 8.35 5.59 5.11
C GLN A 8 7.95 7.06 5.25
N LYS A 9 8.73 7.85 6.01
CA LYS A 9 8.53 9.30 6.13
C LYS A 9 8.66 10.03 4.78
N ASP A 10 9.68 9.66 3.99
CA ASP A 10 9.88 10.25 2.66
C ASP A 10 8.73 9.87 1.68
N VAL A 11 8.17 8.66 1.80
CA VAL A 11 6.99 8.22 1.02
C VAL A 11 5.75 9.00 1.45
N GLU A 12 5.53 9.19 2.75
CA GLU A 12 4.41 9.97 3.29
C GLU A 12 4.43 11.41 2.77
N VAL A 13 5.58 12.08 2.86
CA VAL A 13 5.75 13.44 2.32
C VAL A 13 5.46 13.49 0.81
N ALA A 14 5.93 12.50 0.06
CA ALA A 14 5.65 12.41 -1.37
C ALA A 14 4.17 12.18 -1.66
N ALA A 15 3.49 11.30 -0.91
CA ALA A 15 2.06 11.01 -1.07
C ALA A 15 1.21 12.25 -0.78
N THR A 16 1.45 12.95 0.33
CA THR A 16 0.75 14.19 0.67
C THR A 16 0.95 15.27 -0.40
N ALA A 17 2.17 15.42 -0.93
CA ALA A 17 2.42 16.38 -2.01
C ALA A 17 1.67 16.05 -3.31
N LEU A 18 1.45 14.76 -3.59
CA LEU A 18 0.65 14.32 -4.74
C LEU A 18 -0.85 14.55 -4.52
N GLU A 19 -1.35 14.31 -3.30
CA GLU A 19 -2.74 14.59 -2.91
C GLU A 19 -3.07 16.08 -3.06
N MET A 20 -2.24 16.97 -2.48
CA MET A 20 -2.42 18.43 -2.61
C MET A 20 -2.40 18.90 -4.07
N ARG A 21 -1.64 18.23 -4.92
CA ARG A 21 -1.61 18.53 -6.36
C ARG A 21 -2.91 18.12 -7.04
N ALA A 22 -3.40 16.91 -6.74
CA ALA A 22 -4.61 16.38 -7.32
C ALA A 22 -5.87 17.18 -6.98
N GLU A 23 -5.89 17.90 -5.85
CA GLU A 23 -6.96 18.86 -5.55
C GLU A 23 -7.15 19.95 -6.62
N ASN A 24 -6.16 20.16 -7.48
CA ASN A 24 -6.15 21.19 -8.52
C ASN A 24 -6.12 20.63 -9.95
N GLU A 25 -6.21 19.32 -10.13
CA GLU A 25 -6.14 18.64 -11.43
C GLU A 25 -7.39 17.77 -11.64
N ASP A 26 -7.84 17.62 -12.88
CA ASP A 26 -8.83 16.58 -13.18
C ASP A 26 -8.17 15.19 -13.22
N ALA A 27 -8.98 14.12 -13.16
CA ALA A 27 -8.47 12.74 -13.08
C ALA A 27 -7.59 12.34 -14.27
N LYS A 28 -7.84 12.89 -15.47
CA LYS A 28 -7.03 12.58 -16.66
C LYS A 28 -5.69 13.31 -16.62
N GLU A 29 -5.70 14.58 -16.23
CA GLU A 29 -4.48 15.36 -16.03
C GLU A 29 -3.59 14.71 -14.96
N GLU A 30 -4.20 14.27 -13.86
CA GLU A 30 -3.51 13.58 -12.78
C GLU A 30 -2.87 12.27 -13.28
N ALA A 31 -3.63 11.43 -14.00
CA ALA A 31 -3.13 10.17 -14.55
C ALA A 31 -1.90 10.36 -15.44
N ILE A 32 -1.96 11.34 -16.37
CA ILE A 32 -0.84 11.68 -17.27
C ILE A 32 0.38 12.13 -16.46
N HIS A 33 0.19 12.96 -15.45
CA HIS A 33 1.28 13.44 -14.60
C HIS A 33 1.91 12.34 -13.77
N LEU A 34 1.10 11.48 -13.14
CA LEU A 34 1.57 10.34 -12.38
C LEU A 34 2.40 9.41 -13.26
N TYR A 35 1.90 9.05 -14.44
CA TYR A 35 2.58 8.07 -15.28
C TYR A 35 3.90 8.60 -15.83
N ARG A 36 3.91 9.88 -16.26
CA ARG A 36 5.16 10.57 -16.63
C ARG A 36 6.14 10.61 -15.45
N LYS A 37 5.66 10.88 -14.24
CA LYS A 37 6.50 10.97 -13.04
C LYS A 37 7.07 9.61 -12.66
N PHE A 38 6.28 8.55 -12.75
CA PHE A 38 6.66 7.18 -12.47
C PHE A 38 7.84 6.72 -13.33
N GLY A 39 7.77 6.96 -14.63
CA GLY A 39 8.84 6.61 -15.57
C GLY A 39 10.11 7.45 -15.44
N SER A 40 9.99 8.70 -14.99
CA SER A 40 11.12 9.65 -14.97
C SER A 40 11.83 9.78 -13.61
N THR A 41 11.14 9.52 -12.50
CA THR A 41 11.73 9.70 -11.17
C THR A 41 12.79 8.65 -10.86
N LYS A 42 13.89 9.07 -10.23
CA LYS A 42 14.91 8.18 -9.65
C LYS A 42 14.79 8.02 -8.14
N GLN A 43 13.90 8.80 -7.51
CA GLN A 43 13.66 8.76 -6.08
C GLN A 43 12.67 7.64 -5.78
N GLU A 44 13.14 6.60 -5.08
CA GLU A 44 12.31 5.43 -4.77
C GLU A 44 11.08 5.74 -3.90
N PRO A 45 11.16 6.60 -2.86
CA PRO A 45 9.97 6.97 -2.08
C PRO A 45 8.87 7.61 -2.94
N LEU A 46 9.27 8.54 -3.80
CA LEU A 46 8.36 9.21 -4.74
C LEU A 46 7.81 8.24 -5.78
N ARG A 47 8.64 7.31 -6.29
CA ARG A 47 8.18 6.30 -7.24
C ARG A 47 7.10 5.41 -6.62
N LEU A 48 7.28 5.01 -5.37
CA LEU A 48 6.29 4.22 -4.63
C LEU A 48 4.98 4.98 -4.43
N ALA A 49 5.06 6.23 -3.96
CA ALA A 49 3.88 7.07 -3.76
C ALA A 49 3.10 7.28 -5.06
N VAL A 50 3.81 7.57 -6.16
CA VAL A 50 3.20 7.71 -7.50
C VAL A 50 2.58 6.40 -7.96
N ALA A 51 3.25 5.26 -7.77
CA ALA A 51 2.74 3.98 -8.20
C ALA A 51 1.49 3.55 -7.44
N LEU A 52 1.45 3.75 -6.12
CA LEU A 52 0.25 3.50 -5.31
C LEU A 52 -0.91 4.37 -5.78
N ARG A 53 -0.68 5.68 -5.90
CA ARG A 53 -1.72 6.62 -6.33
C ARG A 53 -2.24 6.30 -7.73
N GLY A 54 -1.34 6.06 -8.68
CA GLY A 54 -1.70 5.73 -10.06
C GLY A 54 -2.38 4.37 -10.23
N TYR A 55 -1.99 3.36 -9.44
CA TYR A 55 -2.63 2.04 -9.50
C TYR A 55 -4.08 2.06 -9.03
N PHE A 56 -4.36 2.86 -7.99
CA PHE A 56 -5.69 2.99 -7.38
C PHE A 56 -6.52 4.17 -7.92
N LEU A 57 -6.00 4.91 -8.90
CA LEU A 57 -6.80 5.95 -9.55
C LEU A 57 -7.93 5.28 -10.36
N GLU A 58 -9.16 5.70 -10.13
CA GLU A 58 -10.35 5.09 -10.75
C GLU A 58 -10.47 5.44 -12.23
N GLU A 59 -10.15 6.69 -12.58
CA GLU A 59 -10.31 7.23 -13.93
C GLU A 59 -8.97 7.72 -14.51
N GLY A 60 -8.89 7.78 -15.84
CA GLY A 60 -7.77 8.41 -16.56
C GLY A 60 -6.53 7.55 -16.76
N VAL A 61 -6.38 6.44 -16.02
CA VAL A 61 -5.25 5.50 -16.17
C VAL A 61 -5.63 4.37 -17.12
N GLU A 62 -4.85 4.22 -18.19
CA GLU A 62 -5.02 3.13 -19.15
C GLU A 62 -4.61 1.77 -18.52
N GLU A 63 -5.13 0.67 -19.05
CA GLU A 63 -4.89 -0.67 -18.48
C GLU A 63 -3.40 -1.05 -18.50
N GLU A 64 -2.68 -0.69 -19.55
CA GLU A 64 -1.22 -0.91 -19.65
C GLU A 64 -0.45 -0.11 -18.59
N GLU A 65 -0.87 1.12 -18.31
CA GLU A 65 -0.25 1.96 -17.28
C GLU A 65 -0.51 1.39 -15.89
N ARG A 66 -1.74 0.94 -15.63
CA ARG A 66 -2.13 0.24 -14.40
C ARG A 66 -1.31 -1.04 -14.20
N ALA A 67 -1.09 -1.81 -15.27
CA ALA A 67 -0.24 -2.99 -15.24
C ALA A 67 1.22 -2.65 -14.90
N HIS A 68 1.76 -1.53 -15.41
CA HIS A 68 3.11 -1.08 -15.06
C HIS A 68 3.26 -0.70 -13.58
N TYR A 69 2.28 0.02 -13.02
CA TYR A 69 2.25 0.30 -11.58
C TYR A 69 2.17 -0.99 -10.79
N GLY A 70 1.25 -1.89 -11.13
CA GLY A 70 1.07 -3.16 -10.44
C GLY A 70 2.32 -4.05 -10.47
N ALA A 71 3.00 -4.14 -11.61
CA ALA A 71 4.25 -4.90 -11.73
C ALA A 71 5.36 -4.34 -10.83
N TYR A 72 5.41 -3.03 -10.64
CA TYR A 72 6.34 -2.39 -9.71
C TYR A 72 5.94 -2.60 -8.24
N LEU A 73 4.67 -2.37 -7.90
CA LEU A 73 4.14 -2.55 -6.54
C LEU A 73 4.28 -3.99 -6.07
N LYS A 74 4.02 -4.99 -6.92
CA LYS A 74 4.21 -6.40 -6.60
C LYS A 74 5.66 -6.72 -6.19
N LYS A 75 6.65 -6.13 -6.86
CA LYS A 75 8.08 -6.26 -6.48
C LYS A 75 8.42 -5.54 -5.17
N ARG A 76 7.57 -4.60 -4.75
CA ARG A 76 7.71 -3.72 -3.59
C ARG A 76 6.54 -3.90 -2.63
N ILE A 77 6.02 -5.13 -2.49
CA ILE A 77 4.76 -5.35 -1.79
C ILE A 77 4.81 -4.94 -0.32
N ARG A 78 5.93 -5.19 0.36
CA ARG A 78 6.10 -4.79 1.77
C ARG A 78 5.98 -3.28 1.97
N PRO A 79 6.80 -2.42 1.34
CA PRO A 79 6.66 -0.98 1.51
C PRO A 79 5.33 -0.44 0.96
N ALA A 80 4.74 -1.09 -0.05
CA ALA A 80 3.41 -0.74 -0.55
C ALA A 80 2.33 -0.96 0.52
N VAL A 81 2.25 -2.16 1.09
CA VAL A 81 1.27 -2.48 2.14
C VAL A 81 1.54 -1.71 3.42
N GLU A 82 2.80 -1.52 3.83
CA GLU A 82 3.15 -0.67 4.96
C GLU A 82 2.59 0.74 4.81
N ARG A 83 2.69 1.34 3.61
CA ARG A 83 2.12 2.65 3.35
C ARG A 83 0.60 2.64 3.50
N LEU A 84 -0.07 1.62 2.97
CA LEU A 84 -1.52 1.48 3.08
C LEU A 84 -1.99 1.26 4.53
N ILE A 85 -1.21 0.52 5.34
CA ILE A 85 -1.47 0.37 6.78
C ILE A 85 -1.37 1.74 7.47
N LEU A 86 -0.38 2.58 7.13
CA LEU A 86 -0.27 3.93 7.70
C LEU A 86 -1.44 4.84 7.32
N GLU A 87 -2.02 4.63 6.14
CA GLU A 87 -3.26 5.24 5.66
C GLU A 87 -4.51 4.67 6.36
N ASP A 88 -4.38 3.55 7.09
CA ASP A 88 -5.48 2.74 7.62
C ASP A 88 -6.49 2.28 6.54
N ASP A 89 -6.00 2.13 5.30
CA ASP A 89 -6.81 1.83 4.12
C ASP A 89 -6.84 0.31 3.87
N TRP A 90 -7.77 -0.37 4.53
CA TRP A 90 -7.97 -1.81 4.37
C TRP A 90 -8.38 -2.19 2.95
N GLU A 91 -9.24 -1.42 2.29
CA GLU A 91 -9.81 -1.78 0.98
C GLU A 91 -8.71 -1.95 -0.07
N LYS A 92 -7.73 -1.03 -0.08
CA LYS A 92 -6.56 -1.16 -0.95
C LYS A 92 -5.68 -2.35 -0.58
N ILE A 93 -5.49 -2.65 0.71
CA ILE A 93 -4.70 -3.80 1.17
C ILE A 93 -5.36 -5.12 0.73
N GLU A 94 -6.67 -5.23 0.91
CA GLU A 94 -7.47 -6.38 0.48
C GLU A 94 -7.31 -6.60 -1.03
N LYS A 95 -7.37 -5.53 -1.83
CA LYS A 95 -7.15 -5.63 -3.27
C LYS A 95 -5.77 -6.19 -3.63
N LEU A 96 -4.73 -5.79 -2.89
CA LEU A 96 -3.38 -6.34 -3.11
C LEU A 96 -3.30 -7.82 -2.73
N TYR A 97 -4.05 -8.26 -1.72
CA TYR A 97 -4.15 -9.67 -1.35
C TYR A 97 -4.95 -10.49 -2.39
N GLU A 98 -6.10 -9.99 -2.85
CA GLU A 98 -6.92 -10.63 -3.89
C GLU A 98 -6.12 -10.89 -5.18
N ASN A 99 -5.18 -9.99 -5.50
CA ASN A 99 -4.28 -10.15 -6.63
C ASN A 99 -3.14 -11.16 -6.39
N GLU A 100 -3.13 -11.84 -5.24
CA GLU A 100 -2.10 -12.80 -4.79
C GLU A 100 -0.69 -12.19 -4.73
N TRP A 101 -0.58 -10.92 -4.29
CA TRP A 101 0.74 -10.25 -4.22
C TRP A 101 1.50 -10.55 -2.93
N PHE A 102 0.81 -11.01 -1.89
CA PHE A 102 1.41 -11.46 -0.64
C PHE A 102 0.59 -12.59 0.01
N GLY A 103 1.20 -13.36 0.91
CA GLY A 103 0.56 -14.51 1.58
C GLY A 103 0.72 -14.49 3.09
N GLU A 104 0.57 -15.66 3.73
CA GLU A 104 0.60 -15.82 5.19
C GLU A 104 1.83 -15.18 5.84
N GLN A 105 3.02 -15.35 5.26
CA GLN A 105 4.27 -14.85 5.86
C GLN A 105 4.28 -13.32 5.98
N GLU A 106 3.94 -12.62 4.90
CA GLU A 106 3.80 -11.16 4.90
C GLU A 106 2.63 -10.71 5.77
N LEU A 107 1.51 -11.41 5.74
CA LEU A 107 0.32 -11.12 6.54
C LEU A 107 0.64 -11.05 8.04
N GLU A 108 1.42 -12.00 8.56
CA GLU A 108 1.85 -11.99 9.96
C GLU A 108 2.72 -10.79 10.33
N VAL A 109 3.53 -10.29 9.39
CA VAL A 109 4.32 -9.07 9.58
C VAL A 109 3.39 -7.85 9.59
N PHE A 110 2.47 -7.77 8.63
CA PHE A 110 1.52 -6.67 8.50
C PHE A 110 0.57 -6.55 9.69
N LEU A 111 0.12 -7.68 10.26
CA LEU A 111 -0.69 -7.70 11.48
C LEU A 111 0.03 -7.03 12.65
N LYS A 112 1.31 -7.37 12.86
CA LYS A 112 2.13 -6.74 13.92
C LYS A 112 2.29 -5.25 13.69
N LEU A 113 2.55 -4.83 12.44
CA LEU A 113 2.70 -3.42 12.11
C LEU A 113 1.40 -2.63 12.31
N ALA A 114 0.26 -3.17 11.89
CA ALA A 114 -1.03 -2.53 12.08
C ALA A 114 -1.38 -2.38 13.58
N GLU A 115 -1.06 -3.38 14.40
CA GLU A 115 -1.18 -3.31 15.86
C GLU A 115 -0.23 -2.26 16.47
N GLU A 116 1.06 -2.32 16.15
CA GLU A 116 2.09 -1.40 16.67
C GLU A 116 1.81 0.06 16.30
N TRP A 117 1.36 0.31 15.08
CA TRP A 117 1.03 1.64 14.56
C TRP A 117 -0.39 2.09 14.88
N ARG A 118 -1.18 1.25 15.58
CA ARG A 118 -2.56 1.54 16.00
C ARG A 118 -3.46 1.92 14.83
N ARG A 119 -3.51 1.05 13.83
CA ARG A 119 -4.28 1.18 12.58
C ARG A 119 -5.45 0.20 12.63
N PRO A 120 -6.58 0.56 13.28
CA PRO A 120 -7.63 -0.38 13.64
C PRO A 120 -8.37 -0.96 12.44
N ALA A 121 -8.59 -0.20 11.36
CA ALA A 121 -9.28 -0.73 10.17
C ALA A 121 -8.40 -1.75 9.45
N ALA A 122 -7.13 -1.42 9.22
CA ALA A 122 -6.15 -2.33 8.65
C ALA A 122 -5.96 -3.57 9.53
N LEU A 123 -5.84 -3.42 10.86
CA LEU A 123 -5.69 -4.53 11.79
C LEU A 123 -6.90 -5.48 11.75
N MET A 124 -8.12 -4.94 11.84
CA MET A 124 -9.35 -5.73 11.81
C MET A 124 -9.49 -6.48 10.49
N GLY A 125 -9.24 -5.81 9.36
CA GLY A 125 -9.29 -6.44 8.04
C GLY A 125 -8.29 -7.59 7.90
N LEU A 126 -7.03 -7.36 8.27
CA LEU A 126 -5.97 -8.38 8.25
C LEU A 126 -6.28 -9.56 9.18
N LEU A 127 -6.93 -9.34 10.33
CA LEU A 127 -7.37 -10.40 11.24
C LEU A 127 -8.48 -11.25 10.62
N HIS A 128 -9.46 -10.62 9.98
CA HIS A 128 -10.52 -11.33 9.25
C HIS A 128 -9.92 -12.18 8.12
N LEU A 129 -8.98 -11.61 7.38
CA LEU A 129 -8.26 -12.30 6.32
C LEU A 129 -7.51 -13.53 6.83
N LYS A 130 -6.77 -13.38 7.94
CA LYS A 130 -6.05 -14.49 8.58
C LYS A 130 -7.01 -15.59 9.02
N LYS A 131 -8.10 -15.22 9.69
CA LYS A 131 -9.13 -16.15 10.16
C LYS A 131 -9.73 -16.95 9.00
N ALA A 132 -10.04 -16.29 7.89
CA ALA A 132 -10.70 -16.90 6.74
C ALA A 132 -9.80 -17.86 5.96
N ASN A 133 -8.51 -17.52 5.80
CA ASN A 133 -7.62 -18.20 4.86
C ASN A 133 -6.58 -19.12 5.51
N TYR A 134 -6.16 -18.83 6.74
CA TYR A 134 -5.03 -19.53 7.39
C TYR A 134 -5.35 -20.05 8.80
N GLY A 135 -6.41 -19.53 9.43
CA GLY A 135 -6.74 -19.81 10.82
C GLY A 135 -5.79 -19.11 11.80
N PHE A 136 -6.02 -19.34 13.10
CA PHE A 136 -5.11 -18.90 14.14
C PHE A 136 -4.38 -20.12 14.70
N LYS A 137 -3.05 -20.08 14.73
CA LYS A 137 -2.26 -21.10 15.43
C LYS A 137 -2.53 -20.95 16.92
N GLU A 138 -3.08 -21.98 17.54
CA GLU A 138 -3.21 -22.05 18.98
C GLU A 138 -1.78 -22.03 19.58
N LYS A 139 -1.54 -21.17 20.56
CA LYS A 139 -0.37 -21.35 21.41
C LYS A 139 -0.70 -22.51 22.34
N GLU A 140 0.01 -23.61 22.21
CA GLU A 140 0.01 -24.65 23.23
C GLU A 140 0.52 -24.02 24.53
N PHE A 141 -0.39 -23.80 25.48
CA PHE A 141 -0.02 -23.45 26.84
C PHE A 141 0.25 -24.76 27.57
N GLU A 142 1.52 -25.06 27.83
CA GLU A 142 1.87 -26.08 28.81
C GLU A 142 1.40 -25.59 30.19
N LEU A 143 0.46 -26.35 30.78
CA LEU A 143 -0.16 -26.13 32.10
C LEU A 143 0.74 -26.63 33.24
#